data_AF-A0A959T5K9-F1
#
_entry.id   AF-A0A959T5K9-F1
#
_cell.length_a   1.000
_cell.length_b   1.000
_cell.length_c   1.000
_cell.angle_alpha   90.00
_cell.angle_beta   90.00
_cell.angle_gamma   90.00
#
_symmetry.space_group_name_H-M   'P 1'
#
loop_
_entity.id
_entity.type
_entity.pdbx_description
1 polymer ?
#
loop_
_entity_poly.entity_id
_entity_poly.type
_entity_poly.pdbx_seq_one_letter_code
_entity_poly.pdbx_strand_id
1 'polypeptide(L)'
;RMPAVTLSPDALQLLTAYRWPGNVRQLRNIAEQISVIEQDREIDAATLRQYLPSESSALVPVGANGGEAASINERELLYKVLFDMKNDLNDLKALVHGMMQEKPL
;
A
#
# COMPACT_ATOMS: atom_id res chain seq x y z
N ARG A 1 2.50 -22.85 -12.31
CA ARG A 1 2.06 -22.66 -10.90
C ARG A 1 2.51 -21.28 -10.48
N MET A 2 1.61 -20.44 -9.96
CA MET A 2 2.03 -19.15 -9.40
C MET A 2 2.83 -19.40 -8.12
N PRO A 3 3.95 -18.68 -7.90
CA PRO A 3 4.74 -18.82 -6.68
C PRO A 3 3.89 -18.36 -5.48
N ALA A 4 4.00 -19.07 -4.36
CA ALA A 4 3.29 -18.70 -3.14
C ALA A 4 3.86 -17.39 -2.59
N VAL A 5 2.97 -16.49 -2.20
CA VAL A 5 3.28 -15.28 -1.41
C VAL A 5 3.13 -15.61 0.07
N THR A 6 4.06 -15.11 0.86
CA THR A 6 4.07 -15.20 2.32
C THR A 6 3.68 -13.86 2.91
N LEU A 7 2.84 -13.90 3.94
CA LEU A 7 2.47 -12.70 4.68
C LEU A 7 3.36 -12.57 5.90
N SER A 8 3.88 -11.37 6.10
CA SER A 8 4.48 -10.97 7.37
C SER A 8 3.46 -11.06 8.53
N PRO A 9 3.93 -11.14 9.80
CA PRO A 9 3.04 -11.20 10.96
C PRO A 9 2.09 -10.00 11.07
N ASP A 10 2.53 -8.79 10.72
CA ASP A 10 1.74 -7.56 10.71
C ASP A 10 0.73 -7.54 9.57
N ALA A 11 1.08 -8.02 8.38
CA ALA A 11 0.12 -8.18 7.28
C ALA A 11 -0.99 -9.17 7.65
N LEU A 12 -0.65 -10.27 8.33
CA LEU A 12 -1.63 -11.26 8.77
C LEU A 12 -2.61 -10.68 9.80
N GLN A 13 -2.11 -9.90 10.77
CA GLN A 13 -2.95 -9.20 11.74
C GLN A 13 -3.89 -8.20 11.06
N LEU A 14 -3.38 -7.44 10.08
CA LEU A 14 -4.17 -6.50 9.30
C LEU A 14 -5.28 -7.22 8.50
N LEU A 15 -4.94 -8.31 7.82
CA LEU A 15 -5.87 -9.09 7.00
C LEU A 15 -7.01 -9.72 7.83
N THR A 16 -6.69 -10.17 9.04
CA THR A 16 -7.66 -10.80 9.96
C THR A 16 -8.51 -9.79 10.72
N ALA A 17 -7.98 -8.59 10.99
CA ALA A 17 -8.73 -7.49 11.59
C ALA A 17 -9.69 -6.80 10.61
N TYR A 18 -9.50 -6.97 9.30
CA TYR A 18 -10.33 -6.34 8.29
C TYR A 18 -11.74 -6.96 8.22
N ARG A 19 -12.78 -6.12 8.15
CA ARG A 19 -14.20 -6.55 8.28
C ARG A 19 -14.77 -7.25 7.04
N TRP A 20 -14.10 -7.16 5.88
CA TRP A 20 -14.51 -7.76 4.60
C TRP A 20 -15.97 -7.46 4.20
N PRO A 21 -16.27 -6.21 3.77
CA PRO A 21 -17.64 -5.77 3.46
C PRO A 21 -18.31 -6.51 2.28
N GLY A 22 -17.60 -7.40 1.57
CA GLY A 22 -18.09 -8.20 0.43
C GLY A 22 -17.73 -9.70 0.47
N ASN A 23 -17.47 -10.29 1.64
CA ASN A 23 -17.20 -11.74 1.87
C ASN A 23 -15.89 -12.29 1.25
N VAL A 24 -15.74 -13.63 1.29
CA VAL A 24 -14.59 -14.43 0.78
C VAL A 24 -14.19 -14.14 -0.67
N ARG A 25 -15.07 -13.55 -1.47
CA ARG A 25 -14.76 -13.15 -2.86
C ARG A 25 -13.76 -11.99 -2.90
N GLN A 26 -13.90 -11.01 -2.01
CA GLN A 26 -12.94 -9.91 -1.91
C GLN A 26 -11.56 -10.41 -1.48
N LEU A 27 -11.52 -11.29 -0.49
CA LEU A 27 -10.28 -11.93 -0.05
C LEU A 27 -9.59 -12.67 -1.19
N ARG A 28 -10.35 -13.45 -1.96
CA ARG A 28 -9.83 -14.15 -3.14
C ARG A 28 -9.28 -13.18 -4.19
N ASN A 29 -10.04 -12.13 -4.52
CA ASN A 29 -9.61 -11.15 -5.52
C ASN A 29 -8.31 -10.45 -5.11
N ILE A 30 -8.20 -10.06 -3.84
CA ILE A 30 -6.98 -9.43 -3.31
C ILE A 30 -5.81 -10.41 -3.31
N ALA A 31 -6.02 -11.65 -2.88
CA ALA A 31 -4.98 -12.68 -2.91
C ALA A 31 -4.49 -12.99 -4.34
N GLU A 32 -5.40 -13.03 -5.31
CA GLU A 32 -5.07 -13.19 -6.74
C GLU A 32 -4.28 -11.98 -7.26
N GLN A 33 -4.71 -10.76 -6.94
CA GLN A 33 -4.02 -9.53 -7.34
C GLN A 33 -2.59 -9.48 -6.79
N ILE A 34 -2.41 -9.72 -5.49
CA ILE A 34 -1.10 -9.75 -4.84
C ILE A 34 -0.21 -10.82 -5.49
N SER A 35 -0.74 -12.02 -5.76
CA SER A 35 0.02 -13.10 -6.37
C SER A 35 0.51 -12.78 -7.79
N VAL A 36 -0.21 -11.93 -8.52
CA VAL A 36 0.09 -11.56 -9.92
C VAL A 36 0.96 -10.31 -10.00
N ILE A 37 0.68 -9.30 -9.18
CA ILE A 37 1.27 -7.96 -9.29
C ILE A 37 2.58 -7.86 -8.53
N GLU A 38 2.66 -8.47 -7.34
CA GLU A 38 3.84 -8.32 -6.50
C GLU A 38 5.01 -9.17 -7.01
N GLN A 39 6.14 -8.49 -7.16
CA GLN A 39 7.40 -9.12 -7.52
C GLN A 39 8.05 -9.73 -6.27
N ASP A 40 7.94 -9.04 -5.13
CA ASP A 40 8.30 -9.56 -3.81
C ASP A 40 7.30 -10.66 -3.38
N ARG A 41 7.83 -11.66 -2.69
CA ARG A 41 7.05 -12.79 -2.16
C ARG A 41 6.79 -12.64 -0.67
N GLU A 42 7.41 -11.68 0.00
CA GLU A 42 7.08 -11.30 1.37
C GLU A 42 6.24 -10.04 1.38
N ILE A 43 4.99 -10.16 1.81
CA ILE A 43 4.02 -9.06 1.81
C ILE A 43 3.89 -8.52 3.22
N ASP A 44 4.28 -7.26 3.39
CA ASP A 44 4.13 -6.49 4.62
C ASP A 44 2.75 -5.82 4.73
N ALA A 45 2.40 -5.31 5.92
CA ALA A 45 1.11 -4.64 6.10
C ALA A 45 0.99 -3.38 5.22
N ALA A 46 2.11 -2.73 4.89
CA ALA A 46 2.12 -1.52 4.07
C ALA A 46 1.71 -1.83 2.62
N THR A 47 2.25 -2.90 2.05
CA THR A 47 1.90 -3.42 0.73
C THR A 47 0.47 -3.91 0.71
N LEU A 48 0.07 -4.72 1.69
CA LEU A 48 -1.30 -5.25 1.77
C LEU A 48 -2.37 -4.14 1.85
N ARG A 49 -2.11 -3.04 2.56
CA ARG A 49 -3.02 -1.88 2.66
C ARG A 49 -3.34 -1.23 1.31
N GLN A 50 -2.44 -1.31 0.34
CA GLN A 50 -2.66 -0.75 -1.00
C GLN A 50 -3.74 -1.52 -1.77
N TYR A 51 -3.95 -2.79 -1.41
CA TYR A 51 -4.95 -3.66 -2.02
C TYR A 51 -6.27 -3.70 -1.25
N LEU A 52 -6.26 -3.32 0.03
CA LEU A 52 -7.48 -3.23 0.83
C LEU A 52 -8.29 -1.99 0.40
N PRO A 53 -9.59 -2.12 0.13
CA PRO A 53 -10.45 -0.98 -0.14
C PRO A 53 -10.44 0.01 1.05
N SER A 54 -10.33 1.30 0.78
CA SER A 54 -10.58 2.32 1.79
C SER A 54 -12.02 2.16 2.31
N GLU A 55 -12.19 1.97 3.62
CA GLU A 55 -13.49 1.75 4.30
C GLU A 55 -14.55 2.83 3.96
N SER A 56 -14.14 3.97 3.40
CA SER A 56 -14.98 5.08 2.97
C SER A 56 -15.80 4.84 1.70
N SER A 57 -15.59 3.77 0.93
CA SER A 57 -16.43 3.50 -0.25
C SER A 57 -17.74 2.75 0.08
N ALA A 58 -17.87 2.18 1.29
CA ALA A 58 -19.00 1.33 1.65
C ALA A 58 -20.15 2.03 2.40
N LEU A 59 -19.99 3.29 2.82
CA LEU A 59 -21.01 4.01 3.57
C LEU A 59 -21.15 5.44 3.05
N VAL A 60 -21.83 5.61 1.92
CA VAL A 60 -22.44 6.90 1.58
C VAL A 60 -23.90 6.83 2.04
N PRO A 61 -24.27 7.39 3.21
CA PRO A 61 -25.66 7.73 3.43
C PRO A 61 -25.99 8.86 2.44
N VAL A 62 -27.10 8.70 1.74
CA VAL A 62 -27.68 9.74 0.90
C VAL A 62 -28.00 10.95 1.81
N GLY A 63 -27.09 11.94 1.85
CA GLY A 63 -27.33 13.25 2.45
C GLY A 63 -26.31 13.73 3.51
N ALA A 64 -25.68 14.87 3.18
CA ALA A 64 -25.12 15.90 4.07
C ALA A 64 -23.78 15.66 4.82
N ASN A 65 -22.69 16.25 4.29
CA ASN A 65 -21.88 17.34 4.90
C ASN A 65 -20.41 17.30 4.42
N GLY A 66 -20.02 18.25 3.57
CA GLY A 66 -18.74 18.33 2.86
C GLY A 66 -17.51 18.74 3.69
N GLY A 67 -17.47 18.47 5.00
CA GLY A 67 -16.34 18.80 5.87
C GLY A 67 -15.27 17.71 5.95
N GLU A 68 -15.68 16.43 6.08
CA GLU A 68 -14.73 15.32 6.25
C GLU A 68 -14.02 14.92 4.96
N ALA A 69 -14.66 15.10 3.80
CA ALA A 69 -14.01 14.86 2.51
C ALA A 69 -12.79 15.76 2.30
N ALA A 70 -12.81 17.01 2.79
CA ALA A 70 -11.68 17.92 2.70
C ALA A 70 -10.50 17.47 3.58
N SER A 71 -10.76 17.00 4.80
CA SER A 71 -9.73 16.46 5.70
C SER A 71 -9.13 15.13 5.22
N ILE A 72 -9.93 14.30 4.56
CA ILE A 72 -9.47 13.06 3.92
C ILE A 72 -8.56 13.36 2.73
N ASN A 73 -8.92 14.35 1.90
CA ASN A 73 -8.10 14.79 0.77
C ASN A 73 -6.74 15.36 1.21
N GLU A 74 -6.69 16.10 2.32
CA GLU A 74 -5.44 16.64 2.85
C GLU A 74 -4.48 15.53 3.33
N ARG A 75 -5.02 14.46 3.93
CA ARG A 75 -4.23 13.30 4.34
C ARG A 75 -3.69 12.50 3.15
N GLU A 76 -4.47 12.34 2.09
CA GLU A 76 -4.02 11.69 0.85
C GLU A 76 -2.94 12.51 0.13
N LEU A 77 -3.09 13.83 0.12
CA LEU A 77 -2.06 14.74 -0.39
C LEU A 77 -0.77 14.64 0.43
N LEU A 78 -0.86 14.55 1.77
CA LEU A 78 0.30 14.36 2.64
C LEU A 78 1.02 13.04 2.37
N TYR A 79 0.28 11.94 2.17
CA TYR A 79 0.88 10.66 1.82
C TYR A 79 1.56 10.68 0.46
N LYS A 80 0.99 11.40 -0.51
CA LYS A 80 1.62 11.60 -1.82
C LYS A 80 2.95 12.36 -1.68
N VAL A 81 2.98 13.44 -0.91
CA VAL A 81 4.21 14.21 -0.65
C VAL A 81 5.27 13.35 0.05
N LEU A 82 4.89 12.58 1.06
CA LEU A 82 5.83 11.70 1.77
C LEU A 82 6.36 10.56 0.87
N PHE A 83 5.54 10.06 -0.05
CA PHE A 83 5.95 9.07 -1.03
C PHE A 83 6.91 9.66 -2.06
N ASP A 84 6.63 10.86 -2.57
CA ASP A 84 7.52 11.58 -3.48
C ASP A 84 8.87 11.84 -2.80
N MET A 85 8.88 12.26 -1.53
CA MET A 85 10.11 12.42 -0.75
C MET A 85 10.88 11.11 -0.54
N LYS A 86 10.18 9.98 -0.35
CA LYS A 86 10.82 8.66 -0.26
C LYS A 86 11.51 8.30 -1.57
N ASN A 87 10.90 8.62 -2.71
CA ASN A 87 11.50 8.38 -4.03
C ASN A 87 12.72 9.27 -4.23
N ASP A 88 12.64 10.56 -3.92
CA ASP A 88 13.79 11.47 -4.00
C ASP A 88 14.96 11.00 -3.13
N LEU A 89 14.68 10.47 -1.93
CA LEU A 89 15.72 9.89 -1.05
C LEU A 89 16.34 8.61 -1.63
N ASN A 90 15.56 7.80 -2.35
CA ASN A 90 16.09 6.63 -3.03
C ASN A 90 16.97 7.02 -4.22
N ASP A 91 16.56 8.03 -4.99
CA ASP A 91 17.34 8.56 -6.11
C ASP A 91 18.64 9.18 -5.62
N LEU A 92 18.60 9.91 -4.50
CA LEU A 92 19.79 10.46 -3.86
C LEU A 92 20.74 9.36 -3.36
N LYS A 93 20.20 8.29 -2.75
CA LYS A 93 21.00 7.13 -2.36
C LYS A 93 21.66 6.46 -3.56
N ALA A 94 20.95 6.34 -4.69
CA ALA A 94 21.49 5.77 -5.92
C ALA A 94 22.64 6.62 -6.49
N LEU A 95 22.48 7.94 -6.51
CA LEU A 95 23.53 8.89 -6.92
C LEU A 95 24.76 8.81 -6.02
N VAL A 96 24.58 8.81 -4.69
CA VAL A 96 25.68 8.66 -3.73
C VAL A 96 26.39 7.32 -3.92
N HIS A 97 25.64 6.24 -4.14
CA HIS A 97 26.20 4.93 -4.40
C HIS A 97 27.03 4.91 -5.70
N GLY A 98 26.54 5.55 -6.77
CA GLY A 98 27.29 5.72 -8.02
C GLY A 98 28.61 6.47 -7.81
N MET A 99 28.61 7.57 -7.06
CA MET A 99 29.82 8.33 -6.75
C MET A 99 30.81 7.56 -5.86
N MET A 100 30.33 6.68 -4.98
CA MET A 100 31.19 5.80 -4.17
C MET A 100 31.83 4.69 -5.01
N GLN A 101 31.19 4.26 -6.10
CA GLN A 101 31.75 3.29 -7.04
C GLN A 101 32.72 3.92 -8.06
N GLU A 102 32.56 5.21 -8.40
CA GLU A 102 33.48 5.96 -9.26
C GLU A 102 34.70 6.55 -8.52
N LYS A 103 35.16 5.92 -7.43
CA LYS A 103 36.38 6.33 -6.74
C LYS A 103 37.55 5.46 -7.21
N PRO A 104 38.36 5.89 -8.20
CA PRO A 104 39.61 5.22 -8.51
C PRO A 104 40.62 5.56 -7.42
N LEU A 105 41.22 4.53 -6.84
CA LEU A 105 42.62 4.55 -6.42
C LEU A 105 43.28 3.31 -7.02
#